data_AF-A0A5C9CT09-F1
#
_entry.id   AF-A0A5C9CT09-F1
#
_cell.length_a   1.000
_cell.length_b   1.000
_cell.length_c   1.000
_cell.angle_alpha   90.00
_cell.angle_beta   90.00
_cell.angle_gamma   90.00
#
_symmetry.space_group_name_H-M   'P 1'
#
loop_
_entity.id
_entity.type
_entity.pdbx_description
1 polymer ?
#
loop_
_entity_poly.entity_id
_entity_poly.type
_entity_poly.pdbx_seq_one_letter_code
_entity_poly.pdbx_strand_id
1 'polypeptide(L)'
;MHSEWYEVPAATQAAIADCRARGGRVIAVGTTTVRTLESWALSGQSSGDTRIFITPGFEFKRVDALVTNFHLPKSSLMMLVSAFAGYEHIMALYTHAIGQKYRFFSYGDAMLLTRTTKPARITI
;
A
#
# COMPACT_ATOMS: atom_id res chain seq x y z
N MET A 1 -16.22 -4.48 -0.12
CA MET A 1 -15.33 -4.03 0.98
C MET A 1 -16.15 -3.15 1.92
N HIS A 2 -15.91 -3.23 3.23
CA HIS A 2 -16.53 -2.30 4.18
C HIS A 2 -16.05 -0.86 3.91
N SER A 3 -16.93 0.12 4.13
CA SER A 3 -16.58 1.54 4.09
C SER A 3 -15.75 1.88 5.33
N GLU A 4 -14.72 2.69 5.14
CA GLU A 4 -13.97 3.28 6.24
C GLU A 4 -14.00 4.79 6.08
N TRP A 5 -14.28 5.50 7.18
CA TRP A 5 -14.13 6.95 7.22
C TRP A 5 -12.65 7.30 7.37
N TYR A 6 -12.19 8.28 6.59
CA TYR A 6 -10.82 8.80 6.66
C TYR A 6 -10.80 10.33 6.69
N GLU A 7 -9.68 10.86 7.15
CA GLU A 7 -9.33 12.28 7.08
C GLU A 7 -7.83 12.42 6.83
N VAL A 8 -7.47 13.36 5.96
CA VAL A 8 -6.11 13.82 5.68
C VAL A 8 -6.02 15.29 6.09
N PRO A 9 -5.58 15.60 7.31
CA PRO A 9 -5.52 16.97 7.81
C PRO A 9 -4.65 17.87 6.94
N ALA A 10 -4.97 19.17 6.88
CA ALA A 10 -4.25 20.14 6.05
C ALA A 10 -2.73 20.14 6.32
N ALA A 11 -2.32 19.99 7.59
CA ALA A 11 -0.91 19.85 7.96
C ALA A 11 -0.21 18.64 7.29
N THR A 12 -0.91 17.50 7.20
CA THR A 12 -0.41 16.30 6.51
C THR A 12 -0.33 16.52 5.01
N GLN A 13 -1.31 17.21 4.41
CA GLN A 13 -1.29 17.56 3.00
C GLN A 13 -0.08 18.45 2.65
N ALA A 14 0.17 19.47 3.47
CA ALA A 14 1.33 20.36 3.35
C ALA A 14 2.64 19.59 3.50
N ALA A 15 2.78 18.75 4.54
CA ALA A 15 3.98 17.94 4.75
C ALA A 15 4.27 16.99 3.57
N ILE A 16 3.23 16.40 2.96
CA ILE A 16 3.37 15.56 1.75
C ILE A 16 3.84 16.41 0.56
N ALA A 17 3.26 17.60 0.36
CA ALA A 17 3.64 18.51 -0.71
C ALA A 17 5.10 18.98 -0.57
N ASP A 18 5.49 19.42 0.63
CA ASP A 18 6.86 19.85 0.94
C ASP A 18 7.86 18.71 0.74
N CYS A 19 7.52 17.50 1.20
CA CYS A 19 8.35 16.31 0.98
C CYS A 19 8.59 16.03 -0.50
N ARG A 20 7.55 16.17 -1.34
CA ARG A 20 7.66 15.96 -2.79
C ARG A 20 8.43 17.08 -3.48
N ALA A 21 8.24 18.33 -3.06
CA ALA A 21 8.93 19.50 -3.64
C ALA A 21 10.45 19.40 -3.49
N ARG A 22 10.93 18.79 -2.41
CA ARG A 22 12.36 18.51 -2.15
C ARG A 22 12.85 17.15 -2.69
N GLY A 23 12.06 16.47 -3.53
CA GLY A 23 12.43 15.17 -4.12
C GLY A 23 12.42 14.00 -3.12
N GLY A 24 11.75 14.14 -1.98
CA GLY A 24 11.61 13.11 -0.97
C GLY A 24 10.61 12.02 -1.35
N ARG A 25 10.54 10.98 -0.50
CA ARG A 25 9.63 9.84 -0.65
C ARG A 25 8.57 9.86 0.46
N VAL A 26 7.32 9.60 0.09
CA VAL A 26 6.20 9.37 1.00
C VAL A 26 6.12 7.89 1.33
N ILE A 27 6.38 7.56 2.59
CA ILE A 27 6.35 6.19 3.11
C ILE A 27 5.07 6.01 3.92
N ALA A 28 4.17 5.16 3.46
CA ALA A 28 2.97 4.80 4.21
C ALA A 28 3.30 3.74 5.26
N VAL A 29 2.75 3.89 6.45
CA VAL A 29 2.84 2.89 7.53
C VAL A 29 1.47 2.28 7.72
N GLY A 30 1.29 1.07 7.20
CA GLY A 30 0.03 0.34 7.19
C GLY A 30 -0.78 0.53 5.90
N THR A 31 -1.53 -0.49 5.53
CA THR A 31 -2.38 -0.52 4.33
C THR A 31 -3.58 0.43 4.41
N THR A 32 -4.06 0.74 5.61
CA THR A 32 -5.13 1.74 5.80
C THR A 32 -4.65 3.12 5.36
N THR A 33 -3.43 3.51 5.73
CA THR A 33 -2.81 4.77 5.27
C THR A 33 -2.68 4.83 3.75
N VAL A 34 -2.31 3.72 3.10
CA VAL A 34 -2.28 3.63 1.62
C VAL A 34 -3.67 3.91 1.05
N ARG A 35 -4.70 3.22 1.54
CA ARG A 35 -6.08 3.40 1.07
C ARG A 35 -6.55 4.83 1.26
N THR A 36 -6.28 5.45 2.41
CA THR A 36 -6.59 6.85 2.69
C THR A 36 -5.94 7.80 1.68
N LEU A 37 -4.62 7.71 1.50
CA LEU A 37 -3.88 8.63 0.61
C LEU A 37 -4.25 8.47 -0.87
N GLU A 38 -4.44 7.23 -1.32
CA GLU A 38 -4.85 6.96 -2.71
C GLU A 38 -6.33 7.29 -2.95
N SER A 39 -7.20 7.18 -1.93
CA SER A 39 -8.59 7.65 -2.03
C SER A 39 -8.67 9.16 -2.16
N TRP A 40 -7.88 9.89 -1.37
CA TRP A 40 -7.75 11.33 -1.51
C TRP A 40 -7.21 11.71 -2.90
N ALA A 41 -6.21 10.98 -3.40
CA ALA A 41 -5.64 11.22 -4.72
C ALA A 41 -6.64 11.05 -5.87
N LEU A 42 -7.52 10.04 -5.79
CA LEU A 42 -8.52 9.75 -6.82
C LEU A 42 -9.73 10.69 -6.74
N SER A 43 -10.21 10.99 -5.53
CA SER A 43 -11.45 11.75 -5.34
C SER A 43 -11.25 13.26 -5.23
N GLY A 44 -10.04 13.71 -4.88
CA GLY A 44 -9.76 15.09 -4.48
C GLY A 44 -10.32 15.46 -3.10
N GLN A 45 -11.06 14.57 -2.44
CA GLN A 45 -11.65 14.81 -1.12
C GLN A 45 -10.66 14.42 -0.02
N SER A 46 -10.33 15.34 0.88
CA SER A 46 -9.39 15.06 1.98
C SER A 46 -10.04 14.32 3.16
N SER A 47 -11.36 14.16 3.17
CA SER A 47 -12.07 13.41 4.19
C SER A 47 -13.34 12.79 3.64
N GLY A 48 -13.78 11.69 4.23
CA GLY A 48 -15.04 11.03 3.90
C GLY A 48 -14.94 9.51 3.94
N ASP A 49 -15.93 8.86 3.38
CA ASP A 49 -15.94 7.41 3.24
C ASP A 49 -15.06 6.95 2.07
N THR A 50 -14.26 5.91 2.30
CA THR A 50 -13.59 5.17 1.22
C THR A 50 -14.01 3.71 1.19
N ARG A 51 -14.29 3.24 -0.03
CA ARG A 51 -14.46 1.82 -0.37
C ARG A 51 -13.43 1.35 -1.39
N ILE A 52 -12.33 2.10 -1.55
CA ILE A 52 -11.30 1.82 -2.55
C ILE A 52 -10.84 0.38 -2.44
N PHE A 53 -10.84 -0.34 -3.56
CA PHE A 53 -10.34 -1.70 -3.66
C PHE A 53 -9.10 -1.70 -4.56
N ILE A 54 -7.94 -1.94 -3.95
CA ILE A 54 -6.64 -1.87 -4.63
C ILE A 54 -6.24 -3.28 -5.05
N THR A 55 -6.10 -3.48 -6.36
CA THR A 55 -5.75 -4.76 -6.99
C THR A 55 -4.60 -4.56 -7.98
N PRO A 56 -3.90 -5.64 -8.40
CA PRO A 56 -2.85 -5.52 -9.42
C PRO A 56 -3.34 -4.74 -10.65
N GLY A 57 -2.50 -3.81 -11.12
CA GLY A 57 -2.87 -2.83 -12.16
C GLY A 57 -3.27 -1.45 -11.63
N PHE A 58 -3.46 -1.29 -10.31
CA PHE A 58 -3.73 0.01 -9.69
C PHE A 58 -2.54 0.97 -9.82
N GLU A 59 -2.79 2.20 -10.25
CA GLU A 59 -1.76 3.24 -10.36
C GLU A 59 -1.69 4.08 -9.07
N PHE A 60 -0.65 3.86 -8.27
CA PHE A 60 -0.42 4.64 -7.05
C PHE A 60 0.09 6.04 -7.38
N LYS A 61 -0.50 7.06 -6.76
CA LYS A 61 -0.19 8.48 -7.00
C LYS A 61 0.57 9.13 -5.84
N ARG A 62 0.32 8.71 -4.60
CA ARG A 62 0.80 9.41 -3.40
C ARG A 62 1.82 8.62 -2.59
N VAL A 63 1.81 7.28 -2.67
CA VAL A 63 2.70 6.42 -1.87
C VAL A 63 3.86 5.88 -2.70
N ASP A 64 5.08 6.03 -2.18
CA ASP A 64 6.32 5.59 -2.83
C ASP A 64 6.91 4.32 -2.17
N ALA A 65 6.71 4.16 -0.86
CA ALA A 65 7.06 2.95 -0.12
C ALA A 65 6.00 2.62 0.96
N LEU A 66 5.95 1.36 1.38
CA LEU A 66 4.98 0.84 2.34
C LEU A 66 5.68 -0.01 3.41
N VAL A 67 5.42 0.31 4.68
CA VAL A 67 5.68 -0.59 5.81
C VAL A 67 4.37 -1.27 6.20
N THR A 68 4.34 -2.60 6.21
CA THR A 68 3.13 -3.36 6.60
C THR A 68 3.48 -4.75 7.11
N ASN A 69 2.55 -5.40 7.80
CA ASN A 69 2.69 -6.77 8.29
C ASN A 69 2.52 -7.79 7.17
N PHE A 70 2.84 -9.06 7.44
CA PHE A 70 2.47 -10.17 6.56
C PHE A 70 0.98 -10.51 6.68
N HIS A 71 0.32 -10.72 5.54
CA HIS A 71 -1.12 -10.90 5.41
C HIS A 71 -1.49 -12.33 5.00
N LEU A 72 -2.73 -12.72 5.26
CA LEU A 72 -3.24 -14.03 4.85
C LEU A 72 -3.23 -14.22 3.33
N PRO A 73 -2.94 -15.44 2.83
CA PRO A 73 -3.19 -15.81 1.45
C PRO A 73 -4.65 -15.51 1.06
N LYS A 74 -4.86 -15.08 -0.20
CA LYS A 74 -6.20 -14.78 -0.75
C LYS A 74 -6.98 -13.67 -0.02
N SER A 75 -6.29 -12.79 0.72
CA SER A 75 -6.91 -11.61 1.34
C SER A 75 -6.87 -10.38 0.43
N SER A 76 -7.76 -9.41 0.66
CA SER A 76 -7.71 -8.10 -0.01
C SER A 76 -6.40 -7.34 0.25
N LEU A 77 -5.82 -7.52 1.44
CA LEU A 77 -4.52 -6.93 1.79
C LEU A 77 -3.38 -7.57 0.99
N MET A 78 -3.44 -8.89 0.75
CA MET A 78 -2.51 -9.57 -0.16
C MET A 78 -2.60 -8.99 -1.58
N MET A 79 -3.81 -8.71 -2.07
CA MET A 79 -4.00 -8.06 -3.38
C MET A 79 -3.40 -6.65 -3.41
N LEU A 80 -3.57 -5.86 -2.34
CA LEU A 80 -3.01 -4.51 -2.24
C LEU A 80 -1.47 -4.54 -2.28
N VAL A 81 -0.82 -5.38 -1.46
CA VAL A 81 0.65 -5.45 -1.47
C VAL A 81 1.20 -6.00 -2.79
N SER A 82 0.46 -6.91 -3.45
CA SER A 82 0.78 -7.42 -4.78
C SER A 82 0.63 -6.34 -5.86
N ALA A 83 -0.37 -5.47 -5.74
CA ALA A 83 -0.51 -4.31 -6.61
C ALA A 83 0.65 -3.32 -6.43
N PHE A 84 1.09 -3.14 -5.18
CA PHE A 84 2.12 -2.17 -4.83
C PHE A 84 3.53 -2.59 -5.27
N ALA A 85 3.93 -3.82 -4.93
CA ALA A 85 5.30 -4.29 -5.14
C ALA A 85 5.44 -5.31 -6.29
N GLY A 86 4.33 -5.75 -6.88
CA GLY A 86 4.29 -6.76 -7.94
C GLY A 86 4.04 -8.16 -7.39
N TYR A 87 3.19 -8.93 -8.09
CA TYR A 87 2.73 -10.24 -7.64
C TYR A 87 3.87 -11.25 -7.46
N GLU A 88 4.70 -11.45 -8.48
CA GLU A 88 5.81 -12.41 -8.43
C GLU A 88 6.80 -12.10 -7.29
N HIS A 89 7.09 -10.81 -7.10
CA HIS A 89 7.97 -10.35 -6.04
C HIS A 89 7.41 -10.64 -4.65
N ILE A 90 6.12 -10.35 -4.43
CA ILE A 90 5.44 -10.65 -3.16
C ILE A 90 5.38 -12.17 -2.92
N MET A 91 5.06 -12.98 -3.93
CA MET A 91 5.04 -14.44 -3.76
C MET A 91 6.42 -14.99 -3.35
N ALA A 92 7.49 -14.55 -4.01
CA ALA A 92 8.85 -14.94 -3.66
C ALA A 92 9.23 -14.52 -2.22
N LEU A 93 8.86 -13.30 -1.83
CA LEU A 93 9.06 -12.79 -0.47
C LEU A 93 8.34 -13.64 0.58
N TYR A 94 7.09 -14.06 0.31
CA TYR A 94 6.33 -14.92 1.22
C TYR A 94 6.92 -16.32 1.32
N THR A 95 7.35 -16.92 0.22
CA THR A 95 8.06 -18.21 0.23
C THR A 95 9.32 -18.14 1.09
N HIS A 96 10.09 -17.07 0.95
CA HIS A 96 11.27 -16.83 1.79
C HIS A 96 10.90 -16.70 3.27
N ALA A 97 9.92 -15.85 3.60
CA ALA A 97 9.49 -15.61 4.97
C ALA A 97 9.00 -16.88 5.67
N ILE A 98 8.25 -17.74 4.96
CA ILE A 98 7.82 -19.05 5.45
C ILE A 98 9.03 -19.95 5.72
N GLY A 99 9.96 -20.04 4.75
CA GLY A 99 11.17 -20.85 4.88
C GLY A 99 12.09 -20.41 6.04
N GLN A 100 12.11 -19.11 6.33
CA GLN A 100 12.85 -18.51 7.44
C GLN A 100 12.05 -18.38 8.74
N LYS A 101 10.83 -18.93 8.80
CA LYS A 101 9.97 -18.94 10.00
C LYS A 101 9.67 -17.55 10.56
N TYR A 102 9.46 -16.56 9.69
CA TYR A 102 8.94 -15.26 10.08
C TYR A 102 7.57 -15.41 10.74
N ARG A 103 7.24 -14.48 11.64
CA ARG A 103 5.96 -14.40 12.32
C ARG A 103 5.00 -13.59 11.46
N PHE A 104 3.80 -14.09 11.23
CA PHE A 104 2.80 -13.45 10.36
C PHE A 104 1.73 -12.71 11.20
N PHE A 105 0.83 -11.99 10.55
CA PHE A 105 -0.34 -11.31 11.14
C PHE A 105 -0.01 -10.07 11.98
N SER A 106 -0.99 -9.63 12.78
CA SER A 106 -1.03 -8.34 13.47
C SER A 106 0.14 -8.12 14.45
N TYR A 107 0.66 -9.20 15.05
CA TYR A 107 1.74 -9.14 16.03
C TYR A 107 3.03 -9.82 15.53
N GLY A 108 3.09 -10.10 14.23
CA GLY A 108 4.22 -10.73 13.58
C GLY A 108 5.32 -9.73 13.22
N ASP A 109 6.13 -10.13 12.26
CA ASP A 109 7.16 -9.30 11.66
C ASP A 109 6.56 -8.36 10.58
N ALA A 110 7.38 -7.45 10.07
CA ALA A 110 7.00 -6.45 9.10
C ALA A 110 7.80 -6.57 7.79
N MET A 111 7.22 -6.00 6.74
CA MET A 111 7.81 -5.83 5.42
C MET A 111 8.01 -4.33 5.16
N LEU A 112 9.12 -3.98 4.53
CA LEU A 112 9.31 -2.70 3.84
C LEU A 112 9.29 -2.96 2.34
N LEU A 113 8.32 -2.36 1.65
CA LEU A 113 8.09 -2.55 0.22
C LEU A 113 8.32 -1.23 -0.51
N THR A 114 8.93 -1.29 -1.69
CA THR A 114 9.02 -0.17 -2.63
C THR A 114 8.11 -0.42 -3.81
N ARG A 115 7.50 0.65 -4.33
CA ARG A 115 6.58 0.53 -5.46
C ARG A 115 7.28 -0.02 -6.71
N THR A 116 6.68 -1.01 -7.37
CA THR A 116 7.14 -1.48 -8.68
C THR A 116 6.69 -0.48 -9.76
N THR A 117 7.63 -0.02 -10.58
CA THR A 117 7.36 0.87 -11.73
C THR A 117 7.13 0.10 -13.04
N LYS A 118 7.29 -1.24 -13.02
CA LYS A 118 7.03 -2.09 -14.19
C LYS A 118 5.52 -2.37 -14.31
N PRO A 119 4.93 -2.23 -15.50
CA PRO A 119 3.54 -2.63 -15.72
C PRO A 119 3.39 -4.13 -15.44
N ALA A 120 2.33 -4.52 -14.71
CA ALA A 120 2.02 -5.92 -14.47
C ALA A 120 1.72 -6.62 -15.80
N ARG A 121 2.59 -7.55 -16.22
CA ARG A 121 2.27 -8.48 -17.30
C ARG A 121 1.37 -9.57 -16.72
N ILE A 122 0.08 -9.53 -17.08
CA ILE A 122 -0.82 -10.66 -16.86
C ILE A 122 -0.69 -11.52 -18.13
N THR A 123 0.05 -12.62 -18.04
CA THR A 123 -0.03 -13.68 -19.05
C THR A 123 -1.20 -14.57 -18.65
N ILE A 124 -2.19 -14.67 -19.54
CA ILE A 124 -3.36 -15.57 -19.42
C ILE A 124 -2.95 -16.97 -19.87
#